data_AF-A0A2I4EVN4-F1
#
_entry.id   AF-A0A2I4EVN4-F1
#
_cell.length_a   1.000
_cell.length_b   1.000
_cell.length_c   1.000
_cell.angle_alpha   90.00
_cell.angle_beta   90.00
_cell.angle_gamma   90.00
#
_symmetry.space_group_name_H-M   'P 1'
#
loop_
_entity.id
_entity.type
_entity.pdbx_description
1 polymer ?
#
loop_
_entity_poly.entity_id
_entity_poly.type
_entity_poly.pdbx_seq_one_letter_code
_entity_poly.pdbx_strand_id
1 'polypeptide(L)'
;MFLSIAGKANLEKSDLEPALKALKDRLMKKNVAEEITEKLSESVAASLEGKKLASFTRISSTVQIAMEEALVHILTPRRSIDILRDVHATREQKEALYVVVFISVDGVGKSTNLAKVAYWLLQHEINVMMAACDTFRSGAVEQLRTHARRLQVEHLILQPITRLSGFFTQRGFVC
;
A
#
# COMPACT_ATOMS: atom_id res chain seq x y z
N MET A 1 6.90 35.57 3.99
CA MET A 1 8.37 35.60 4.04
C MET A 1 8.75 35.41 5.51
N PHE A 2 8.93 34.17 5.97
CA PHE A 2 9.15 33.86 7.39
C PHE A 2 10.65 33.82 7.67
N LEU A 3 11.16 34.86 8.33
CA LEU A 3 12.55 35.00 8.79
C LEU A 3 12.57 34.90 10.31
N SER A 4 12.48 33.68 10.84
CA SER A 4 12.99 33.39 12.19
C SER A 4 14.28 32.61 12.04
N ILE A 5 15.40 33.34 12.03
CA ILE A 5 16.70 32.75 12.33
C ILE A 5 16.70 32.60 13.84
N ALA A 6 16.29 31.44 14.33
CA ALA A 6 16.50 31.13 15.73
C ALA A 6 18.03 31.09 15.95
N GLY A 7 18.51 32.02 16.79
CA GLY A 7 19.87 32.00 17.31
C GLY A 7 20.10 30.75 18.16
N LYS A 8 21.22 30.71 18.90
CA LYS A 8 21.69 29.58 19.74
C LYS A 8 20.69 29.08 20.83
N ALA A 9 19.47 29.58 20.87
CA ALA A 9 18.41 29.17 21.78
C ALA A 9 17.83 27.79 21.42
N ASN A 10 17.23 27.13 22.40
CA ASN A 10 16.51 25.89 22.18
C ASN A 10 15.20 26.20 21.43
N LEU A 11 14.78 25.27 20.56
CA LEU A 11 13.51 25.39 19.86
C LEU A 11 12.33 25.24 20.82
N GLU A 12 11.44 26.23 20.84
CA GLU A 12 10.15 26.13 21.52
C GLU A 12 9.05 25.73 20.54
N LYS A 13 7.94 25.21 21.06
CA LYS A 13 6.80 24.79 20.23
C LYS A 13 6.24 25.94 19.37
N SER A 14 6.20 27.15 19.92
CA SER A 14 5.77 28.38 19.24
C SER A 14 6.61 28.73 18.01
N ASP A 15 7.91 28.42 18.03
CA ASP A 15 8.82 28.65 16.89
C ASP A 15 8.52 27.72 15.71
N LEU A 16 8.05 26.51 16.00
CA LEU A 16 7.81 25.45 15.02
C LEU A 16 6.45 25.58 14.33
N GLU A 17 5.45 26.13 15.04
CA GLU A 17 4.05 26.22 14.60
C GLU A 17 3.87 26.78 13.17
N PRO A 18 4.49 27.91 12.77
CA PRO A 18 4.29 28.45 11.42
C PRO A 18 4.80 27.53 10.33
N ALA A 19 5.95 26.87 10.57
CA ALA A 19 6.56 25.95 9.61
C ALA A 19 5.78 24.63 9.52
N LEU A 20 5.33 24.09 10.66
CA LEU A 20 4.51 22.90 10.73
C LEU A 20 3.16 23.11 10.04
N LYS A 21 2.48 24.22 10.30
CA LYS A 21 1.20 24.55 9.66
C LYS A 21 1.34 24.63 8.13
N ALA A 22 2.37 25.32 7.64
CA ALA A 22 2.62 25.41 6.19
C ALA A 22 2.86 24.04 5.54
N LEU A 23 3.55 23.12 6.23
CA LEU A 23 3.77 21.76 5.73
C LEU A 23 2.50 20.90 5.82
N LYS A 24 1.73 21.00 6.92
CA LYS A 24 0.43 20.35 7.09
C LYS A 24 -0.50 20.70 5.92
N ASP A 25 -0.69 21.99 5.66
CA ASP A 25 -1.54 22.49 4.56
C ASP A 25 -1.06 21.95 3.20
N ARG A 26 0.26 21.89 3.00
CA ARG A 26 0.87 21.36 1.77
C ARG A 26 0.62 19.85 1.59
N LEU A 27 0.67 19.07 2.67
CA LEU A 27 0.38 17.63 2.64
C LEU A 27 -1.12 17.38 2.41
N MET A 28 -1.99 18.12 3.08
CA MET A 28 -3.44 18.05 2.85
C MET A 28 -3.81 18.38 1.40
N LYS A 29 -3.21 19.43 0.83
CA LYS A 29 -3.37 19.78 -0.61
C LYS A 29 -2.91 18.65 -1.55
N LYS A 30 -2.04 17.76 -1.08
CA LYS A 30 -1.59 16.56 -1.80
C LYS A 30 -2.38 15.29 -1.43
N ASN A 31 -3.61 15.44 -0.92
CA ASN A 31 -4.52 14.36 -0.55
C ASN A 31 -4.05 13.47 0.60
N VAL A 32 -3.19 13.99 1.49
CA VAL A 32 -2.92 13.31 2.77
C VAL A 32 -4.05 13.65 3.74
N ALA A 33 -4.61 12.62 4.39
CA ALA A 33 -5.70 12.80 5.35
C ALA A 33 -5.30 13.71 6.51
N GLU A 34 -6.22 14.57 6.95
CA GLU A 34 -5.97 15.56 8.01
C GLU A 34 -5.43 14.90 9.29
N GLU A 35 -6.05 13.82 9.73
CA GLU A 35 -5.63 13.05 10.91
C GLU A 35 -4.17 12.59 10.83
N ILE A 36 -3.73 12.17 9.63
CA ILE A 36 -2.34 11.72 9.41
C ILE A 36 -1.39 12.92 9.45
N THR A 37 -1.77 14.04 8.82
CA THR A 37 -0.96 15.27 8.84
C THR A 37 -0.84 15.88 10.23
N GLU A 38 -1.87 15.76 11.07
CA GLU A 38 -1.84 16.18 12.47
C GLU A 38 -0.85 15.34 13.27
N LYS A 39 -1.01 14.00 13.22
CA LYS A 39 -0.10 13.04 13.88
C LYS A 39 1.37 13.24 13.47
N LEU A 40 1.61 13.48 12.18
CA LEU A 40 2.94 13.79 11.66
C LEU A 40 3.49 15.11 12.25
N SER A 41 2.66 16.15 12.29
CA SER A 41 3.08 17.46 12.81
C SER A 41 3.39 17.41 14.30
N GLU A 42 2.58 16.71 15.09
CA GLU A 42 2.84 16.47 16.52
C GLU A 42 4.13 15.68 16.74
N SER A 43 4.34 14.60 15.98
CA SER A 43 5.56 13.79 16.06
C SER A 43 6.81 14.59 15.71
N VAL A 44 6.74 15.47 14.70
CA VAL A 44 7.87 16.33 14.29
C VAL A 44 8.11 17.41 15.33
N ALA A 45 7.06 18.04 15.87
CA ALA A 45 7.16 19.03 16.94
C ALA A 45 7.88 18.43 18.16
N ALA A 46 7.42 17.27 18.63
CA ALA A 46 8.00 16.57 19.78
C ALA A 46 9.46 16.13 19.53
N SER A 47 9.82 15.79 18.28
CA SER A 47 11.21 15.44 17.94
C SER A 47 12.14 16.66 17.94
N LEU A 48 11.63 17.87 17.67
CA LEU A 48 12.44 19.08 17.52
C LEU A 48 12.44 19.98 18.75
N GLU A 49 11.42 19.91 19.59
CA GLU A 49 11.31 20.69 20.82
C GLU A 49 12.53 20.46 21.74
N GLY A 50 13.11 21.55 22.22
CA GLY A 50 14.31 21.53 23.07
C GLY A 50 15.63 21.28 22.33
N LYS A 51 15.62 20.95 21.02
CA LYS A 51 16.86 20.81 20.23
C LYS A 51 17.43 22.18 19.87
N LYS A 52 18.76 22.25 19.78
CA LYS A 52 19.48 23.42 19.27
C LYS A 52 19.66 23.31 17.76
N LEU A 53 19.40 24.39 17.05
CA LEU A 53 19.71 24.48 15.64
C LEU A 53 21.22 24.57 15.41
N ALA A 54 21.70 23.89 14.37
CA ALA A 54 23.05 24.11 13.87
C ALA A 54 23.17 25.55 13.32
N SER A 55 24.36 26.14 13.44
CA SER A 55 24.61 27.50 12.95
C SER A 55 24.28 27.60 11.46
N PHE A 56 23.68 28.72 11.04
CA PHE A 56 23.21 28.99 9.67
C PHE A 56 22.04 28.13 9.16
N THR A 57 21.34 27.39 10.05
CA THR A 57 20.18 26.58 9.66
C THR A 57 18.86 27.33 9.92
N ARG A 58 17.90 27.25 8.99
CA ARG A 58 16.56 27.83 9.19
C ARG A 58 15.66 26.83 9.93
N ILE A 59 14.70 27.34 10.70
CA ILE A 59 13.67 26.51 11.33
C ILE A 59 12.90 25.73 10.26
N SER A 60 12.48 26.41 9.18
CA SER A 60 11.73 25.78 8.08
C SER A 60 12.45 24.60 7.43
N SER A 61 13.77 24.70 7.21
CA SER A 61 14.55 23.58 6.66
C SER A 61 14.67 22.43 7.64
N THR A 62 14.81 22.73 8.93
CA THR A 62 14.92 21.71 9.99
C THR A 62 13.61 20.94 10.14
N VAL A 63 12.48 21.65 10.17
CA VAL A 63 11.14 21.05 10.20
C VAL A 63 10.88 20.22 8.95
N GLN A 64 11.30 20.70 7.78
CA GLN A 64 11.15 19.95 6.54
C GLN A 64 11.93 18.62 6.56
N ILE A 65 13.20 18.64 6.99
CA ILE A 65 14.02 17.42 7.09
C ILE A 65 13.38 16.42 8.07
N ALA A 66 12.98 16.89 9.26
CA ALA A 66 12.33 16.02 10.25
C ALA A 66 11.00 15.45 9.75
N MET A 67 10.23 16.22 8.97
CA MET A 67 9.00 15.75 8.33
C MET A 67 9.30 14.68 7.27
N GLU A 68 10.35 14.86 6.46
CA GLU A 68 10.78 13.86 5.48
C GLU A 68 11.21 12.56 6.16
N GLU A 69 11.98 12.63 7.25
CA GLU A 69 12.35 11.46 8.06
C GLU A 69 11.13 10.73 8.64
N ALA A 70 10.16 11.48 9.19
CA ALA A 70 8.93 10.92 9.72
C ALA A 70 8.10 10.23 8.63
N LEU A 71 7.98 10.84 7.45
CA LEU A 71 7.30 10.25 6.29
C LEU A 71 7.99 8.97 5.83
N VAL A 72 9.32 8.97 5.71
CA VAL A 72 10.09 7.77 5.33
C VAL A 72 9.88 6.66 6.35
N HIS A 73 9.87 6.97 7.64
CA HIS A 73 9.61 5.97 8.68
C HIS A 73 8.22 5.34 8.56
N ILE A 74 7.19 6.13 8.28
CA ILE A 74 5.81 5.62 8.11
C ILE A 74 5.64 4.84 6.80
N LEU A 75 6.23 5.33 5.70
CA LEU A 75 6.08 4.72 4.38
C LEU A 75 6.98 3.50 4.17
N THR A 76 7.97 3.27 5.04
CA THR A 76 8.83 2.09 4.98
C THR A 76 8.21 0.95 5.79
N PRO A 77 7.68 -0.10 5.13
CA PRO A 77 7.07 -1.22 5.84
C PRO A 77 8.12 -2.00 6.65
N ARG A 78 7.75 -2.45 7.86
CA ARG A 78 8.61 -3.29 8.72
C ARG A 78 8.82 -4.71 8.18
N ARG A 79 7.95 -5.16 7.28
CA ARG A 79 8.00 -6.46 6.63
C ARG A 79 8.11 -6.24 5.14
N SER A 80 9.14 -6.80 4.52
CA SER A 80 9.21 -6.94 3.07
C SER A 80 8.27 -8.06 2.65
N ILE A 81 7.41 -7.80 1.67
CA ILE A 81 6.60 -8.83 1.02
C ILE A 81 7.33 -9.21 -0.26
N ASP A 82 7.80 -10.45 -0.34
CA ASP A 82 8.44 -11.00 -1.53
C ASP A 82 7.61 -12.18 -2.06
N ILE A 83 6.69 -11.83 -2.95
CA ILE A 83 5.74 -12.78 -3.53
C ILE A 83 6.47 -13.89 -4.28
N LEU A 84 7.58 -13.59 -4.99
CA LEU A 84 8.30 -14.61 -5.77
C LEU A 84 8.92 -15.64 -4.83
N ARG A 85 9.62 -15.17 -3.78
CA ARG A 85 10.20 -16.05 -2.78
C ARG A 85 9.14 -16.93 -2.12
N ASP A 86 8.00 -16.37 -1.75
CA ASP A 86 6.92 -17.11 -1.09
C ASP A 86 6.29 -18.16 -2.02
N VAL A 87 6.12 -17.83 -3.30
CA VAL A 87 5.65 -18.78 -4.32
C VAL A 87 6.64 -19.94 -4.49
N HIS A 88 7.95 -19.66 -4.56
CA HIS A 88 8.97 -20.69 -4.68
C HIS A 88 9.02 -21.61 -3.44
N ALA A 89 8.99 -21.03 -2.23
CA ALA A 89 8.97 -21.80 -0.99
C ALA A 89 7.72 -22.71 -0.89
N THR A 90 6.58 -22.22 -1.39
CA THR A 90 5.33 -23.00 -1.44
C THR A 90 5.43 -24.15 -2.45
N ARG A 91 6.08 -23.96 -3.60
CA ARG A 91 6.30 -25.02 -4.61
C ARG A 91 7.16 -26.18 -4.09
N GLU A 92 8.10 -25.92 -3.18
CA GLU A 92 8.92 -26.95 -2.55
C GLU A 92 8.11 -27.86 -1.63
N GLN A 93 7.02 -27.34 -1.06
CA GLN A 93 6.03 -28.11 -0.32
C GLN A 93 5.11 -28.80 -1.32
N LYS A 94 5.41 -30.06 -1.66
CA LYS A 94 4.63 -30.86 -2.63
C LYS A 94 3.12 -30.72 -2.35
N GLU A 95 2.37 -30.40 -3.42
CA GLU A 95 0.90 -30.21 -3.44
C GLU A 95 0.35 -28.90 -2.84
N ALA A 96 1.19 -27.92 -2.49
CA ALA A 96 0.71 -26.62 -2.02
C ALA A 96 0.54 -25.59 -3.15
N LEU A 97 -0.57 -24.84 -3.11
CA LEU A 97 -0.85 -23.71 -3.98
C LEU A 97 -0.59 -22.40 -3.22
N TYR A 98 0.09 -21.45 -3.85
CA TYR A 98 0.20 -20.09 -3.31
C TYR A 98 -1.01 -19.27 -3.76
N VAL A 99 -1.85 -18.87 -2.80
CA VAL A 99 -3.12 -18.17 -3.07
C VAL A 99 -2.98 -16.69 -2.71
N VAL A 100 -3.32 -15.82 -3.66
CA VAL A 100 -3.36 -14.36 -3.46
C VAL A 100 -4.79 -13.86 -3.63
N VAL A 101 -5.32 -13.23 -2.58
CA VAL A 101 -6.69 -12.69 -2.57
C VAL A 101 -6.67 -11.16 -2.71
N PHE A 102 -7.41 -10.65 -3.69
CA PHE A 102 -7.52 -9.20 -3.94
C PHE A 102 -8.78 -8.64 -3.28
N ILE A 103 -8.61 -7.90 -2.18
CA ILE A 103 -9.71 -7.31 -1.40
C ILE A 103 -9.62 -5.79 -1.47
N SER A 104 -10.75 -5.11 -1.70
CA SER A 104 -10.86 -3.65 -1.64
C SER A 104 -12.32 -3.21 -1.71
N VAL A 105 -12.57 -1.92 -1.51
CA VAL A 105 -13.86 -1.27 -1.82
C VAL A 105 -14.13 -1.22 -3.33
N ASP A 106 -15.36 -0.89 -3.72
CA ASP A 106 -15.81 -0.90 -5.12
C ASP A 106 -15.13 0.18 -5.97
N GLY A 107 -14.95 -0.12 -7.26
CA GLY A 107 -14.46 0.85 -8.25
C GLY A 107 -12.96 1.16 -8.25
N VAL A 108 -12.16 0.70 -7.27
CA VAL A 108 -10.72 1.03 -7.18
C VAL A 108 -9.81 0.23 -8.13
N GLY A 109 -10.38 -0.64 -8.98
CA GLY A 109 -9.62 -1.34 -10.02
C GLY A 109 -9.03 -2.70 -9.64
N LYS A 110 -9.67 -3.47 -8.74
CA LYS A 110 -9.24 -4.82 -8.32
C LYS A 110 -8.93 -5.76 -9.49
N SER A 111 -9.91 -5.98 -10.37
CA SER A 111 -9.80 -6.95 -11.48
C SER A 111 -8.68 -6.57 -12.45
N THR A 112 -8.49 -5.26 -12.71
CA THR A 112 -7.42 -4.75 -13.56
C THR A 112 -6.04 -4.95 -12.93
N ASN A 113 -5.90 -4.66 -11.63
CA ASN A 113 -4.62 -4.86 -10.93
C ASN A 113 -4.30 -6.35 -10.74
N LEU A 114 -5.30 -7.20 -10.50
CA LEU A 114 -5.14 -8.66 -10.51
C LEU A 114 -4.56 -9.14 -11.84
N ALA A 115 -5.09 -8.65 -12.97
CA ALA A 115 -4.57 -9.00 -14.29
C ALA A 115 -3.11 -8.53 -14.50
N LYS A 116 -2.74 -7.34 -13.98
CA LYS A 116 -1.36 -6.85 -14.01
C LYS A 116 -0.41 -7.71 -13.18
N VAL A 117 -0.83 -8.09 -11.97
CA VAL A 117 -0.03 -8.97 -11.10
C VAL A 117 0.12 -10.36 -11.71
N ALA A 118 -0.95 -10.92 -12.27
CA ALA A 118 -0.88 -12.19 -13.00
C ALA A 118 0.07 -12.11 -14.19
N TYR A 119 -0.01 -11.05 -15.01
CA TYR A 119 0.94 -10.83 -16.10
C TYR A 119 2.39 -10.77 -15.58
N TRP A 120 2.64 -10.02 -14.51
CA TRP A 120 3.97 -9.93 -13.90
C TRP A 120 4.47 -11.29 -13.42
N LEU A 121 3.63 -12.11 -12.77
CA LEU A 121 3.99 -13.47 -12.35
C LEU A 121 4.32 -14.37 -13.55
N LEU A 122 3.57 -14.28 -14.65
CA LEU A 122 3.87 -15.02 -15.89
C LEU A 122 5.24 -14.61 -16.47
N GLN A 123 5.62 -13.34 -16.39
CA GLN A 123 6.95 -12.87 -16.83
C GLN A 123 8.09 -13.46 -15.97
N HIS A 124 7.78 -13.93 -14.76
CA HIS A 124 8.72 -14.64 -13.88
C HIS A 124 8.53 -16.17 -13.94
N GLU A 125 7.96 -16.69 -15.04
CA GLU A 125 7.78 -18.13 -15.29
C GLU A 125 6.93 -18.86 -14.22
N ILE A 126 6.09 -18.11 -13.51
CA ILE A 126 5.14 -18.67 -12.56
C ILE A 126 3.85 -19.00 -13.31
N ASN A 127 3.41 -20.26 -13.21
CA ASN A 127 2.10 -20.67 -13.69
C ASN A 127 1.00 -20.06 -12.80
N VAL A 128 0.03 -19.38 -13.43
CA VAL A 128 -1.03 -18.63 -12.76
C VAL A 128 -2.38 -19.13 -13.23
N MET A 129 -3.31 -19.30 -12.29
CA MET A 129 -4.72 -19.50 -12.55
C MET A 129 -5.53 -18.37 -11.90
N MET A 130 -6.53 -17.84 -12.61
CA MET A 130 -7.41 -16.79 -12.10
C MET A 130 -8.74 -17.36 -11.59
N ALA A 131 -9.12 -17.08 -10.34
CA ALA A 131 -10.42 -17.46 -9.81
C ALA A 131 -11.41 -16.28 -9.80
N ALA A 132 -12.59 -16.45 -10.38
CA ALA A 132 -13.67 -15.48 -10.33
C ALA A 132 -14.51 -15.69 -9.05
N CYS A 133 -14.26 -14.83 -8.06
CA CYS A 133 -15.00 -14.81 -6.79
C CYS A 133 -16.00 -13.63 -6.69
N ASP A 134 -15.98 -12.69 -7.64
CA ASP A 134 -16.94 -11.58 -7.73
C ASP A 134 -18.20 -12.02 -8.46
N THR A 135 -19.16 -12.58 -7.71
CA THR A 135 -20.44 -13.11 -8.23
C THR A 135 -21.61 -12.13 -8.12
N PHE A 136 -21.40 -10.97 -7.49
CA PHE A 136 -22.46 -9.98 -7.24
C PHE A 136 -22.51 -8.90 -8.33
N ARG A 137 -21.34 -8.42 -8.77
CA ARG A 137 -21.27 -7.34 -9.75
C ARG A 137 -21.49 -7.88 -11.17
N SER A 138 -22.51 -7.36 -11.83
CA SER A 138 -22.79 -7.67 -13.24
C SER A 138 -21.56 -7.44 -14.12
N GLY A 139 -21.22 -8.44 -14.95
CA GLY A 139 -20.08 -8.38 -15.87
C GLY A 139 -18.71 -8.62 -15.26
N ALA A 140 -18.58 -8.81 -13.93
CA ALA A 140 -17.29 -9.08 -13.29
C ALA A 140 -16.64 -10.39 -13.79
N VAL A 141 -17.44 -11.44 -13.93
CA VAL A 141 -16.99 -12.72 -14.48
C VAL A 141 -16.50 -12.56 -15.93
N GLU A 142 -17.22 -11.80 -16.77
CA GLU A 142 -16.84 -11.58 -18.16
C GLU A 142 -15.59 -10.69 -18.29
N GLN A 143 -15.43 -9.72 -17.40
CA GLN A 143 -14.21 -8.93 -17.27
C GLN A 143 -13.00 -9.82 -16.95
N LEU A 144 -13.12 -10.73 -15.97
CA LEU A 144 -12.04 -11.66 -15.63
C LEU A 144 -11.74 -12.61 -16.81
N ARG A 145 -12.77 -13.19 -17.45
CA ARG A 145 -12.62 -14.04 -18.64
C ARG A 145 -11.85 -13.34 -19.76
N THR A 146 -12.14 -12.06 -19.99
CA THR A 146 -11.44 -11.26 -21.00
C THR A 146 -9.96 -11.11 -20.65
N HIS A 147 -9.63 -10.84 -19.39
CA HIS A 147 -8.24 -10.78 -18.93
C HIS A 147 -7.53 -12.13 -19.04
N ALA A 148 -8.16 -13.20 -18.56
CA ALA A 148 -7.62 -14.55 -18.62
C ALA A 148 -7.33 -14.98 -20.07
N ARG A 149 -8.25 -14.71 -21.01
CA ARG A 149 -8.05 -14.97 -22.44
C ARG A 149 -6.89 -14.18 -23.03
N ARG A 150 -6.76 -12.89 -22.70
CA ARG A 150 -5.66 -12.04 -23.19
C ARG A 150 -4.30 -12.48 -22.68
N LEU A 151 -4.26 -12.99 -21.45
CA LEU A 151 -3.04 -13.50 -20.82
C LEU A 151 -2.78 -14.99 -21.10
N GLN A 152 -3.73 -15.66 -21.78
CA GLN A 152 -3.69 -17.10 -22.06
C GLN A 152 -3.53 -17.95 -20.79
N VAL A 153 -4.19 -17.55 -19.71
CA VAL A 153 -4.19 -18.28 -18.43
C VAL A 153 -5.51 -19.01 -18.19
N GLU A 154 -5.42 -20.10 -17.44
CA GLU A 154 -6.60 -20.79 -16.95
C GLU A 154 -7.41 -19.91 -16.00
N HIS A 155 -8.73 -20.06 -16.03
CA HIS A 155 -9.61 -19.40 -15.09
C HIS A 155 -10.68 -20.35 -14.57
N LEU A 156 -10.98 -20.20 -13.28
CA LEU A 156 -12.05 -20.91 -12.59
C LEU A 156 -13.16 -19.91 -12.26
N ILE A 157 -14.41 -20.30 -12.45
CA ILE A 157 -15.56 -19.49 -12.06
C ILE A 157 -16.26 -20.21 -10.92
N LEU A 158 -16.23 -19.62 -9.73
CA LEU A 158 -16.96 -20.16 -8.60
C LEU A 158 -18.44 -19.99 -8.86
N GLN A 159 -19.16 -21.11 -8.94
CA GLN A 159 -20.62 -21.08 -8.98
C GLN A 159 -21.13 -20.72 -7.58
N PRO A 160 -22.33 -20.10 -7.47
CA PRO A 160 -22.98 -19.91 -6.18
C PRO A 160 -23.02 -21.23 -5.38
N ILE A 161 -22.80 -21.14 -4.07
CA ILE A 161 -22.73 -22.27 -3.12
C ILE A 161 -23.93 -23.24 -3.23
N THR A 162 -25.07 -22.80 -3.78
CA THR A 162 -26.27 -23.63 -4.00
C THR A 162 -26.12 -24.74 -5.05
N ARG A 163 -25.01 -24.84 -5.80
CA ARG A 163 -24.80 -25.89 -6.83
C ARG A 163 -23.63 -26.84 -6.60
N LEU A 164 -23.00 -26.77 -5.43
CA LEU A 164 -21.67 -27.33 -5.22
C LEU A 164 -21.64 -28.75 -4.59
N SER A 165 -22.74 -29.51 -4.60
CA SER A 165 -22.77 -30.86 -4.00
C SER A 165 -22.01 -31.96 -4.77
N GLY A 166 -21.46 -31.70 -5.96
CA GLY A 166 -20.87 -32.74 -6.83
C GLY A 166 -19.44 -32.53 -7.34
N PHE A 167 -18.79 -31.41 -7.02
CA PHE A 167 -17.49 -31.04 -7.65
C PHE A 167 -16.28 -31.09 -6.70
N PHE A 168 -16.48 -31.44 -5.43
CA PHE A 168 -15.48 -31.23 -4.38
C PHE A 168 -14.49 -32.37 -4.12
N THR A 169 -14.58 -33.51 -4.80
CA THR A 169 -13.81 -34.71 -4.39
C THR A 169 -12.49 -34.97 -5.13
N GLN A 170 -12.02 -34.12 -6.05
CA GLN A 170 -10.76 -34.43 -6.76
C GLN A 170 -9.72 -33.31 -6.93
N ARG A 171 -10.01 -32.05 -6.60
CA ARG A 171 -8.97 -30.99 -6.63
C ARG A 171 -9.20 -30.06 -5.45
N GLY A 172 -8.33 -30.16 -4.44
CA GLY A 172 -8.38 -29.30 -3.26
C GLY A 172 -8.35 -27.83 -3.67
N PHE A 173 -9.35 -27.07 -3.22
CA PHE A 173 -9.40 -25.62 -3.29
C PHE A 173 -9.86 -25.08 -1.93
N VAL A 174 -9.19 -24.03 -1.46
CA VAL A 174 -9.60 -23.19 -0.33
C VAL A 174 -9.61 -21.74 -0.82
N CYS A 175 -10.65 -21.00 -0.42
CA CYS A 175 -11.01 -19.63 -0.82
C CYS A 175 -9.88 -18.60 -0.81
#